data_AF-A0A6I9PMZ2-F1
#
_entry.id   AF-A0A6I9PMZ2-F1
#
_cell.length_a   1.000
_cell.length_b   1.000
_cell.length_c   1.000
_cell.angle_alpha   90.00
_cell.angle_beta   90.00
_cell.angle_gamma   90.00
#
_symmetry.space_group_name_H-M   'P 1'
#
loop_
_entity.id
_entity.type
_entity.pdbx_description
1 polymer ?
#
loop_
_entity_poly.entity_id
_entity_poly.type
_entity_poly.pdbx_seq_one_letter_code
_entity_poly.pdbx_strand_id
1 'polypeptide(L)'
;MAQTSLLQGKRFYCREWVFHKIQHCLQEKTNNLIGVTSSTPCKQPPVTPGVGASNPSTLTAGSTKSGSSWGVLLVGGPGSGKTALGTELLWPSSTQGTQRGMQQQTLAFHFCRADDSDTLCVGGFIRGLVAQICRSGVLPGFEEKVRDPAVQSTLQPGECERNPTEAFKR
;
A
#
# COMPACT_ATOMS: atom_id res chain seq x y z
N MET A 1 -8.20 14.00 -9.92
CA MET A 1 -7.97 12.56 -9.59
C MET A 1 -9.11 11.74 -10.15
N ALA A 2 -8.81 10.66 -10.88
CA ALA A 2 -9.84 9.80 -11.47
C ALA A 2 -10.75 9.25 -10.36
N GLN A 3 -12.06 9.55 -10.44
CA GLN A 3 -13.05 8.99 -9.52
C GLN A 3 -13.75 7.75 -10.10
N THR A 4 -13.35 7.32 -11.30
CA THR A 4 -13.97 6.23 -12.05
C THR A 4 -12.92 5.34 -12.71
N SER A 5 -13.32 4.11 -13.01
CA SER A 5 -12.48 3.11 -13.66
C SER A 5 -12.07 3.54 -15.08
N LEU A 6 -10.77 3.50 -15.39
CA LEU A 6 -10.25 3.57 -16.76
C LEU A 6 -10.71 2.40 -17.65
N LEU A 7 -11.23 1.33 -17.03
CA LEU A 7 -11.78 0.16 -17.71
C LEU A 7 -13.31 0.20 -17.78
N GLN A 8 -13.95 1.35 -17.54
CA GLN A 8 -15.41 1.44 -17.60
C GLN A 8 -15.94 0.94 -18.96
N GLY A 9 -16.82 -0.07 -18.91
CA GLY A 9 -17.38 -0.72 -20.10
C GLY A 9 -16.45 -1.73 -20.78
N LYS A 10 -15.26 -2.01 -20.24
CA LYS A 10 -14.29 -2.98 -20.76
C LYS A 10 -14.09 -4.10 -19.74
N ARG A 11 -13.91 -5.32 -20.23
CA ARG A 11 -13.62 -6.48 -19.38
C ARG A 11 -12.10 -6.65 -19.22
N PHE A 12 -11.69 -7.02 -18.01
CA PHE A 12 -10.31 -7.35 -17.66
C PHE A 12 -10.14 -8.87 -17.66
N TYR A 13 -9.15 -9.40 -18.39
CA TYR A 13 -8.95 -10.84 -18.57
C TYR A 13 -7.48 -11.27 -18.48
N CYS A 14 -7.26 -12.56 -18.28
CA CYS A 14 -5.97 -13.26 -18.38
C CYS A 14 -4.90 -12.82 -17.37
N ARG A 15 -5.31 -12.11 -16.33
CA ARG A 15 -4.45 -11.45 -15.33
C ARG A 15 -5.02 -11.53 -13.92
N GLU A 16 -6.11 -12.27 -13.74
CA GLU A 16 -6.83 -12.44 -12.47
C GLU A 16 -5.96 -13.14 -11.41
N TRP A 17 -5.06 -14.03 -11.85
CA TRP A 17 -4.08 -14.69 -10.99
C TRP A 17 -3.21 -13.71 -10.19
N VAL A 18 -3.01 -12.48 -10.71
CA VAL A 18 -2.21 -11.46 -10.02
C VAL A 18 -2.92 -11.01 -8.74
N PHE A 19 -4.25 -10.90 -8.73
CA PHE A 19 -4.99 -10.55 -7.52
C PHE A 19 -4.83 -11.60 -6.42
N HIS A 20 -4.88 -12.89 -6.78
CA HIS A 20 -4.60 -13.97 -5.85
C HIS A 20 -3.20 -13.87 -5.25
N LYS A 21 -2.20 -13.55 -6.08
CA LYS A 21 -0.81 -13.38 -5.61
C LYS A 21 -0.66 -12.19 -4.66
N ILE A 22 -1.26 -11.04 -4.98
CA ILE A 22 -1.22 -9.86 -4.10
C ILE A 22 -1.94 -10.18 -2.78
N GLN A 23 -3.12 -10.81 -2.83
CA GLN A 23 -3.86 -11.21 -1.63
C GLN A 23 -3.04 -12.18 -0.76
N HIS A 24 -2.39 -13.18 -1.36
CA HIS A 24 -1.53 -14.11 -0.63
C HIS A 24 -0.40 -13.38 0.11
N CYS A 25 0.32 -12.50 -0.58
CA CYS A 25 1.39 -11.74 0.03
C CYS A 25 0.90 -10.82 1.18
N LEU A 26 -0.30 -10.22 1.04
CA LEU A 26 -0.93 -9.43 2.10
C LEU A 26 -1.28 -10.28 3.33
N GLN A 27 -1.77 -11.51 3.11
CA GLN A 27 -2.15 -12.45 4.18
C GLN A 27 -0.94 -13.01 4.91
N GLU A 28 0.09 -13.45 4.18
CA GLU A 28 1.36 -13.92 4.77
C GLU A 28 1.94 -12.86 5.70
N LYS A 29 1.93 -11.59 5.28
CA LYS A 29 2.46 -10.51 6.10
C LYS A 29 1.59 -10.21 7.33
N THR A 30 0.27 -10.17 7.16
CA THR A 30 -0.68 -10.02 8.28
C THR A 30 -0.47 -11.13 9.31
N ASN A 31 -0.33 -12.37 8.87
CA ASN A 31 -0.08 -13.53 9.74
C ASN A 31 1.27 -13.41 10.47
N ASN A 32 2.33 -12.98 9.80
CA ASN A 32 3.64 -12.74 10.42
C ASN A 32 3.60 -11.60 11.46
N LEU A 33 2.75 -10.58 11.25
CA LEU A 33 2.59 -9.47 12.21
C LEU A 33 1.83 -9.92 13.47
N ILE A 34 0.80 -10.75 13.30
CA ILE A 34 -0.02 -11.29 14.40
C ILE A 34 0.75 -12.39 15.18
N GLY A 35 1.62 -13.16 14.52
CA GLY A 35 2.42 -14.20 15.17
C GLY A 35 3.52 -13.69 16.12
N VAL A 36 3.89 -12.41 16.05
CA VAL A 36 4.90 -11.78 16.93
C VAL A 36 4.34 -11.39 18.30
N THR A 37 3.03 -11.41 18.52
CA THR A 37 2.43 -11.14 19.84
C THR A 37 2.27 -12.40 20.73
N SER A 38 2.73 -13.57 20.27
CA SER A 38 2.68 -14.83 21.03
C SER A 38 4.08 -15.42 21.28
N SER A 39 5.03 -14.64 21.79
CA SER A 39 6.29 -15.15 22.33
C SER A 39 6.31 -15.05 23.86
N THR A 40 6.00 -16.17 24.52
CA THR A 40 6.21 -16.46 25.94
C THR A 40 7.72 -16.54 26.26
N PRO A 41 8.22 -16.13 27.44
CA PRO A 41 9.63 -16.28 27.79
C PRO A 41 9.88 -17.56 28.61
N CYS A 42 10.79 -18.46 28.20
CA CYS A 42 11.73 -19.16 29.11
C CYS A 42 12.68 -20.20 28.47
N LYS A 43 13.98 -20.02 28.76
CA LYS A 43 15.06 -20.97 29.15
C LYS A 43 15.58 -22.11 28.22
N GLN A 44 16.77 -21.82 27.64
CA GLN A 44 18.07 -22.57 27.66
C GLN A 44 18.31 -23.90 26.87
N PRO A 45 19.60 -24.27 26.58
CA PRO A 45 20.13 -24.80 25.30
C PRO A 45 20.46 -26.32 25.31
N PRO A 46 20.95 -26.98 24.22
CA PRO A 46 22.42 -27.11 23.96
C PRO A 46 22.93 -27.44 22.50
N VAL A 47 24.23 -27.20 22.28
CA VAL A 47 25.29 -27.84 21.42
C VAL A 47 25.14 -28.20 19.91
N THR A 48 26.22 -27.87 19.16
CA THR A 48 26.62 -28.15 17.74
C THR A 48 27.14 -29.59 17.49
N PRO A 49 27.66 -30.04 16.30
CA PRO A 49 27.69 -29.50 14.91
C PRO A 49 27.28 -30.53 13.80
N GLY A 50 27.05 -30.11 12.55
CA GLY A 50 26.91 -31.05 11.41
C GLY A 50 26.73 -30.40 10.04
N VAL A 51 27.56 -30.83 9.08
CA VAL A 51 27.78 -30.32 7.73
C VAL A 51 26.58 -30.52 6.78
N GLY A 52 26.33 -29.58 5.85
CA GLY A 52 25.44 -29.81 4.71
C GLY A 52 25.12 -28.56 3.90
N ALA A 53 25.64 -28.51 2.67
CA ALA A 53 25.44 -27.46 1.67
C ALA A 53 23.98 -27.29 1.22
N SER A 54 23.57 -26.07 0.86
CA SER A 54 23.14 -25.70 -0.52
C SER A 54 22.41 -24.34 -0.62
N ASN A 55 22.77 -23.63 -1.71
CA ASN A 55 22.06 -22.59 -2.46
C ASN A 55 22.24 -21.10 -2.08
N PRO A 56 22.80 -20.27 -3.00
CA PRO A 56 22.72 -18.82 -2.93
C PRO A 56 21.46 -18.35 -3.66
N SER A 57 20.48 -17.84 -2.92
CA SER A 57 19.48 -16.91 -3.47
C SER A 57 19.55 -15.67 -2.61
N THR A 58 20.51 -14.82 -2.97
CA THR A 58 20.91 -13.63 -2.24
C THR A 58 19.81 -12.57 -2.36
N LEU A 59 18.83 -12.63 -1.47
CA LEU A 59 17.96 -11.49 -1.16
C LEU A 59 18.72 -10.61 -0.18
N THR A 60 19.47 -9.65 -0.70
CA THR A 60 20.07 -8.58 0.10
C THR A 60 18.97 -7.71 0.69
N ALA A 61 18.52 -8.08 1.89
CA ALA A 61 17.72 -7.25 2.75
C ALA A 61 18.57 -6.08 3.23
N GLY A 62 18.46 -4.94 2.55
CA GLY A 62 18.96 -3.66 3.04
C GLY A 62 18.29 -3.33 4.36
N SER A 63 19.07 -3.33 5.42
CA SER A 63 18.67 -3.15 6.80
C SER A 63 18.58 -1.66 7.16
N THR A 64 17.37 -1.20 7.48
CA THR A 64 17.13 -0.09 8.41
C THR A 64 15.89 -0.43 9.25
N LYS A 65 16.08 -0.69 10.56
CA LYS A 65 14.98 -0.97 11.50
C LYS A 65 14.23 0.31 11.87
N SER A 66 13.02 0.42 11.33
CA SER A 66 11.83 1.11 11.84
C SER A 66 10.65 0.31 11.26
N GLY A 67 9.57 0.10 12.00
CA GLY A 67 8.53 -0.94 11.79
C GLY A 67 8.39 -1.45 10.35
N SER A 68 8.47 -2.78 10.15
CA SER A 68 8.62 -3.44 8.84
C SER A 68 7.50 -3.07 7.86
N SER A 69 7.67 -1.94 7.18
CA SER A 69 6.85 -1.52 6.06
C SER A 69 7.07 -2.51 4.92
N TRP A 70 5.98 -2.94 4.31
CA TRP A 70 5.99 -3.92 3.24
C TRP A 70 5.11 -3.43 2.10
N GLY A 71 5.46 -3.81 0.88
CA GLY A 71 4.68 -3.48 -0.32
C GLY A 71 4.99 -4.44 -1.47
N VAL A 72 4.10 -4.42 -2.47
CA VAL A 72 4.26 -5.15 -3.73
C VAL A 72 4.65 -4.18 -4.84
N LEU A 73 5.73 -4.50 -5.56
CA LEU A 73 6.10 -3.79 -6.78
C LEU A 73 5.68 -4.61 -8.01
N LEU A 74 4.86 -4.02 -8.87
CA LEU A 74 4.43 -4.63 -10.13
C LEU A 74 5.28 -4.09 -11.29
N VAL A 75 6.05 -4.97 -11.93
CA VAL A 75 6.93 -4.64 -13.06
C VAL A 75 6.47 -5.38 -14.33
N GLY A 76 6.67 -4.77 -15.49
CA GLY A 76 6.38 -5.36 -16.80
C GLY A 76 6.54 -4.36 -17.93
N GLY A 77 6.68 -4.85 -19.17
CA GLY A 77 6.86 -4.00 -20.35
C GLY A 77 5.66 -3.08 -20.65
N PRO A 78 5.79 -2.13 -21.58
CA PRO A 78 4.68 -1.32 -22.08
C PRO A 78 3.52 -2.20 -22.55
N GLY A 79 2.27 -1.78 -22.32
CA GLY A 79 1.07 -2.54 -22.74
C GLY A 79 0.77 -3.80 -21.92
N SER A 80 1.58 -4.18 -20.93
CA SER A 80 1.35 -5.40 -20.13
C SER A 80 0.12 -5.37 -19.21
N GLY A 81 -0.58 -4.22 -19.12
CA GLY A 81 -1.81 -4.07 -18.35
C GLY A 81 -1.63 -3.68 -16.87
N LYS A 82 -0.47 -3.16 -16.46
CA LYS A 82 -0.20 -2.77 -15.05
C LYS A 82 -1.22 -1.75 -14.51
N THR A 83 -1.42 -0.65 -15.25
CA THR A 83 -2.39 0.38 -14.86
C THR A 83 -3.80 -0.16 -14.89
N ALA A 84 -4.14 -0.98 -15.88
CA ALA A 84 -5.43 -1.66 -15.97
C ALA A 84 -5.68 -2.56 -14.74
N LEU A 85 -4.68 -3.31 -14.28
CA LEU A 85 -4.76 -4.11 -13.06
C LEU A 85 -5.02 -3.22 -11.83
N GLY A 86 -4.29 -2.11 -11.68
CA GLY A 86 -4.50 -1.18 -10.57
C GLY A 86 -5.89 -0.54 -10.59
N THR A 87 -6.39 -0.20 -11.78
CA THR A 87 -7.75 0.29 -11.96
C THR A 87 -8.80 -0.78 -11.63
N GLU A 88 -8.61 -2.01 -12.08
CA GLU A 88 -9.52 -3.13 -11.77
C GLU A 88 -9.50 -3.48 -10.28
N LEU A 89 -8.36 -3.33 -9.60
CA LEU A 89 -8.26 -3.48 -8.16
C LEU A 89 -9.09 -2.44 -7.40
N LEU A 90 -9.04 -1.18 -7.84
CA LEU A 90 -9.73 -0.06 -7.19
C LEU A 90 -11.21 0.01 -7.52
N TRP A 91 -11.57 -0.33 -8.75
CA TRP A 91 -12.92 -0.31 -9.28
C TRP A 91 -13.23 -1.63 -10.00
N PRO A 92 -13.44 -2.71 -9.22
CA PRO A 92 -13.66 -4.04 -9.76
C PRO A 92 -14.89 -4.10 -10.67
N SER A 93 -14.67 -4.52 -11.92
CA SER A 93 -15.69 -4.67 -12.94
C SER A 93 -16.63 -5.85 -12.66
N SER A 94 -16.13 -6.89 -11.98
CA SER A 94 -16.89 -8.06 -11.55
C SER A 94 -17.44 -7.89 -10.14
N THR A 95 -18.67 -8.35 -9.90
CA THR A 95 -19.30 -8.40 -8.58
C THR A 95 -18.72 -9.48 -7.66
N GLN A 96 -17.98 -10.43 -8.22
CA GLN A 96 -17.38 -11.58 -7.53
C GLN A 96 -15.86 -11.62 -7.75
N GLY A 97 -15.14 -12.16 -6.77
CA GLY A 97 -13.70 -12.47 -6.87
C GLY A 97 -12.80 -11.70 -5.91
N THR A 98 -11.54 -12.12 -5.84
CA THR A 98 -10.51 -11.61 -4.91
C THR A 98 -10.35 -10.08 -4.97
N GLN A 99 -10.46 -9.46 -6.14
CA GLN A 99 -10.33 -8.00 -6.27
C GLN A 99 -11.37 -7.20 -5.46
N ARG A 100 -12.57 -7.74 -5.23
CA ARG A 100 -13.61 -7.09 -4.39
C ARG A 100 -13.20 -7.01 -2.93
N GLY A 101 -12.70 -8.12 -2.37
CA GLY A 101 -12.23 -8.15 -0.98
C GLY A 101 -11.05 -7.18 -0.78
N MET A 102 -10.13 -7.13 -1.74
CA MET A 102 -9.01 -6.19 -1.70
C MET A 102 -9.45 -4.73 -1.85
N GLN A 103 -10.43 -4.44 -2.70
CA GLN A 103 -10.99 -3.10 -2.86
C GLN A 103 -11.59 -2.58 -1.55
N GLN A 104 -12.30 -3.43 -0.80
CA GLN A 104 -12.86 -3.07 0.51
C GLN A 104 -11.79 -2.75 1.56
N GLN A 105 -10.59 -3.29 1.40
CA GLN A 105 -9.44 -3.01 2.28
C GLN A 105 -8.59 -1.84 1.79
N THR A 106 -8.92 -1.23 0.65
CA THR A 106 -8.14 -0.12 0.10
C THR A 106 -8.49 1.18 0.81
N LEU A 107 -7.51 1.77 1.51
CA LEU A 107 -7.68 3.02 2.24
C LEU A 107 -7.60 4.27 1.35
N ALA A 108 -6.68 4.24 0.39
CA ALA A 108 -6.43 5.34 -0.53
C ALA A 108 -5.61 4.88 -1.74
N PHE A 109 -5.60 5.69 -2.79
CA PHE A 109 -4.84 5.46 -4.01
C PHE A 109 -4.36 6.77 -4.63
N HIS A 110 -3.33 6.67 -5.48
CA HIS A 110 -2.84 7.78 -6.29
C HIS A 110 -2.37 7.28 -7.64
N PHE A 111 -2.87 7.89 -8.71
CA PHE A 111 -2.36 7.66 -10.07
C PHE A 111 -1.44 8.82 -10.44
N CYS A 112 -0.13 8.55 -10.41
CA CYS A 112 0.87 9.50 -10.88
C CYS A 112 0.92 9.46 -12.42
N ARG A 113 0.68 10.61 -13.05
CA ARG A 113 0.62 10.79 -14.49
C ARG A 113 1.64 11.84 -14.91
N ALA A 114 2.58 11.45 -15.77
CA ALA A 114 3.64 12.36 -16.22
C ALA A 114 3.12 13.58 -17.01
N ASP A 115 1.93 13.45 -17.59
CA ASP A 115 1.25 14.48 -18.38
C ASP A 115 0.32 15.39 -17.56
N ASP A 116 0.17 15.16 -16.25
CA ASP A 116 -0.75 15.88 -15.39
C ASP A 116 -0.01 16.43 -14.16
N SER A 117 0.30 17.73 -14.19
CA SER A 117 1.06 18.42 -13.14
C SER A 117 0.42 18.31 -11.76
N ASP A 118 -0.91 18.20 -11.68
CA ASP A 118 -1.62 18.10 -10.41
C ASP A 118 -1.31 16.76 -9.72
N THR A 119 -1.11 15.70 -10.51
CA THR A 119 -0.74 14.37 -9.99
C THR A 119 0.74 14.25 -9.62
N LEU A 120 1.58 15.16 -10.13
CA LEU A 120 3.00 15.27 -9.79
C LEU A 120 3.23 16.13 -8.55
N CYS A 121 2.25 16.95 -8.15
CA CYS A 121 2.34 17.77 -6.95
C CYS A 121 2.31 16.91 -5.68
N VAL A 122 3.42 16.88 -4.94
CA VAL A 122 3.55 16.11 -3.68
C VAL A 122 2.58 16.62 -2.62
N GLY A 123 2.42 17.94 -2.49
CA GLY A 123 1.44 18.52 -1.56
C GLY A 123 0.00 18.11 -1.93
N GLY A 124 -0.33 18.12 -3.23
CA GLY A 124 -1.59 17.61 -3.75
C GLY A 124 -1.81 16.12 -3.45
N PHE A 125 -0.77 15.30 -3.60
CA PHE A 125 -0.78 13.88 -3.23
C PHE A 125 -1.10 13.68 -1.75
N ILE A 126 -0.40 14.38 -0.84
CA ILE A 126 -0.59 14.25 0.61
C ILE A 126 -2.02 14.63 1.00
N ARG A 127 -2.49 15.80 0.54
CA ARG A 127 -3.87 16.26 0.79
C ARG A 127 -4.90 15.27 0.24
N GLY A 128 -4.64 14.73 -0.95
CA GLY A 128 -5.47 13.70 -1.57
C GLY A 128 -5.54 12.41 -0.77
N LEU A 129 -4.42 11.98 -0.18
CA LEU A 129 -4.34 10.81 0.68
C LEU A 129 -5.16 11.03 1.96
N VAL A 130 -4.94 12.16 2.66
CA VAL A 130 -5.69 12.53 3.87
C VAL A 130 -7.18 12.54 3.59
N ALA A 131 -7.60 13.20 2.50
CA ALA A 131 -9.02 13.27 2.13
C ALA A 131 -9.63 11.88 1.84
N GLN A 132 -8.87 10.97 1.21
CA GLN A 132 -9.32 9.60 0.96
C GLN A 132 -9.45 8.79 2.26
N ILE A 133 -8.46 8.86 3.14
CA ILE A 133 -8.47 8.12 4.41
C ILE A 133 -9.62 8.62 5.29
N CYS A 134 -9.82 9.94 5.41
CA CYS A 134 -10.96 10.51 6.13
C CYS A 134 -12.31 9.99 5.60
N ARG A 135 -12.47 9.91 4.27
CA ARG A 135 -13.70 9.37 3.65
C ARG A 135 -13.87 7.86 3.86
N SER A 136 -12.78 7.12 4.03
CA SER A 136 -12.85 5.66 4.19
C SER A 136 -13.48 5.26 5.53
N GLY A 137 -13.31 6.06 6.58
CA GLY A 137 -13.80 5.75 7.93
C GLY A 137 -13.16 4.52 8.59
N VAL A 138 -12.20 3.86 7.93
CA VAL A 138 -11.60 2.61 8.40
C VAL A 138 -10.60 2.83 9.54
N LEU A 139 -10.02 4.04 9.63
CA LEU A 139 -9.01 4.37 10.63
C LEU A 139 -9.62 5.26 11.74
N PRO A 140 -10.05 4.67 12.88
CA PRO A 140 -10.64 5.42 13.97
C PRO A 140 -9.65 6.44 14.55
N GLY A 141 -10.13 7.63 14.92
CA GLY A 141 -9.31 8.72 15.49
C GLY A 141 -8.47 9.49 14.46
N PHE A 142 -8.34 9.01 13.21
CA PHE A 142 -7.61 9.74 12.17
C PHE A 142 -8.29 11.08 11.84
N GLU A 143 -9.60 11.09 11.74
CA GLU A 143 -10.35 12.32 11.46
C GLU A 143 -10.22 13.35 12.58
N GLU A 144 -10.24 12.91 13.84
CA GLU A 144 -10.00 13.79 14.99
C GLU A 144 -8.60 14.39 14.95
N LYS A 145 -7.58 13.57 14.68
CA LYS A 145 -6.20 14.04 14.51
C LYS A 145 -6.07 15.06 13.38
N VAL A 146 -6.75 14.83 12.26
CA VAL A 146 -6.76 15.76 11.13
C VAL A 146 -7.49 17.06 11.47
N ARG A 147 -8.45 17.06 12.42
CA ARG A 147 -9.13 18.29 12.88
C ARG A 147 -8.26 19.16 13.80
N ASP A 148 -7.12 18.66 14.29
CA ASP A 148 -6.16 19.47 15.06
C ASP A 148 -5.73 20.70 14.23
N PRO A 149 -5.89 21.94 14.75
CA PRO A 149 -5.45 23.16 14.07
C PRO A 149 -3.98 23.12 13.62
N ALA A 150 -3.11 22.48 14.39
CA ALA A 150 -1.70 22.37 14.04
C ALA A 150 -1.49 21.52 12.77
N VAL A 151 -2.28 20.45 12.61
CA VAL A 151 -2.25 19.57 11.42
C VAL A 151 -2.97 20.23 10.24
N GLN A 152 -4.09 20.91 10.47
CA GLN A 152 -4.79 21.67 9.43
C GLN A 152 -3.91 22.76 8.81
N SER A 153 -3.09 23.45 9.63
CA SER A 153 -2.21 24.49 9.11
C SER A 153 -1.15 23.94 8.14
N THR A 154 -0.57 22.77 8.42
CA THR A 154 0.42 22.13 7.55
C THR A 154 -0.19 21.50 6.30
N LEU A 155 -1.49 21.15 6.34
CA LEU A 155 -2.23 20.61 5.20
C LEU A 155 -2.80 21.67 4.26
N GLN A 156 -2.68 22.96 4.57
CA GLN A 156 -3.12 24.02 3.66
C GLN A 156 -2.36 23.95 2.32
N PRO A 157 -3.01 24.25 1.17
CA PRO A 157 -2.39 24.07 -0.14
C PRO A 157 -0.99 24.67 -0.28
N GLY A 158 -0.80 25.94 0.12
CA GLY A 158 0.50 26.61 0.04
C GLY A 158 1.54 26.10 1.04
N GLU A 159 1.15 25.80 2.28
CA GLU A 159 2.10 25.34 3.30
C GLU A 159 2.53 23.89 3.05
N CYS A 160 1.59 23.04 2.65
CA CYS A 160 1.84 21.65 2.30
C CYS A 160 2.76 21.53 1.07
N GLU A 161 2.65 22.44 0.11
CA GLU A 161 3.55 22.50 -1.06
C GLU A 161 4.93 23.03 -0.70
N ARG A 162 5.01 23.96 0.26
CA ARG A 162 6.28 24.50 0.76
C ARG A 162 7.06 23.46 1.57
N ASN A 163 6.38 22.67 2.41
CA ASN A 163 6.98 21.72 3.35
C ASN A 163 6.27 20.35 3.34
N PRO A 164 6.27 19.60 2.22
CA PRO A 164 5.51 18.35 2.10
C PRO A 164 5.99 17.27 3.06
N THR A 165 7.29 17.24 3.38
CA THR A 165 7.85 16.28 4.33
C THR A 165 7.31 16.48 5.74
N GLU A 166 7.14 17.72 6.19
CA GLU A 166 6.55 18.00 7.50
C GLU A 166 5.05 17.72 7.50
N ALA A 167 4.34 18.12 6.44
CA ALA A 167 2.92 17.81 6.29
C ALA A 167 2.62 16.30 6.33
N PHE A 168 3.49 15.46 5.77
CA PHE A 168 3.32 14.00 5.79
C PHE A 168 3.65 13.35 7.15
N LYS A 169 4.49 13.97 7.98
CA LYS A 169 4.85 13.43 9.30
C LYS A 169 3.78 13.68 10.37
N ARG A 170 3.03 14.77 10.23
CA ARG A 170 1.97 15.17 11.17
C ARG A 170 0.76 14.24 11.06
#